data_AF-A0A1Y0N5H1-F1
#
_entry.id   AF-A0A1Y0N5H1-F1
#
_cell.length_a   1.000
_cell.length_b   1.000
_cell.length_c   1.000
_cell.angle_alpha   90.00
_cell.angle_beta   90.00
_cell.angle_gamma   90.00
#
_symmetry.space_group_name_H-M   'P 1'
#
loop_
_entity.id
_entity.type
_entity.pdbx_description
1 polymer ?
#
loop_
_entity_poly.entity_id
_entity_poly.type
_entity_poly.pdbx_seq_one_letter_code
_entity_poly.pdbx_strand_id
1 'polypeptide(L)'
;MQEVKLFEAVALSLNLNPNALEWDRFENKFEAGEDFDRRLRISESHAASGGLRLLSHCGTTHNSPVNLRAFAIWATGVWQDLPEQLHVNQVAAATVAQVPAIQAAVCTPDAASTRSVKPTKRDLLTPTIEAAQRSVTAPFDAAAVWMVLTNKAEKSVRPFIGLSEDGLKWLDQNDKAQFLSFKNLRDRISRQQKKLR
;
A
#
# COMPACT_ATOMS: atom_id res chain seq x y z
N MET A 1 4.66 -12.14 -22.17
CA MET A 1 4.60 -11.69 -20.77
C MET A 1 5.91 -12.07 -20.13
N GLN A 2 6.59 -11.18 -19.40
CA GLN A 2 7.89 -11.49 -18.80
C GLN A 2 7.67 -12.22 -17.47
N GLU A 3 8.08 -13.48 -17.44
CA GLU A 3 8.04 -14.34 -16.26
C GLU A 3 9.42 -14.31 -15.61
N VAL A 4 9.45 -14.02 -14.31
CA VAL A 4 10.67 -14.03 -13.51
C VAL A 4 10.40 -14.78 -12.23
N LYS A 5 11.44 -15.32 -11.58
CA LYS A 5 11.26 -15.93 -10.26
C LYS A 5 10.93 -14.83 -9.25
N LEU A 6 10.17 -15.18 -8.20
CA LEU A 6 9.76 -14.21 -7.19
C LEU A 6 10.96 -13.45 -6.61
N PHE A 7 12.07 -14.13 -6.37
CA PHE A 7 13.24 -13.46 -5.85
C PHE A 7 13.94 -12.52 -6.82
N GLU A 8 13.93 -12.83 -8.12
CA GLU A 8 14.51 -11.97 -9.15
C GLU A 8 13.68 -10.68 -9.22
N ALA A 9 12.36 -10.79 -9.07
CA ALA A 9 11.47 -9.65 -8.97
C ALA A 9 11.77 -8.78 -7.73
N VAL A 10 12.07 -9.41 -6.58
CA VAL A 10 12.49 -8.71 -5.36
C VAL A 10 13.85 -8.02 -5.53
N ALA A 11 14.81 -8.68 -6.18
CA ALA A 11 16.11 -8.11 -6.50
C ALA A 11 15.99 -6.86 -7.37
N LEU A 12 15.18 -6.96 -8.43
CA LEU A 12 14.85 -5.84 -9.31
C LEU A 12 14.18 -4.70 -8.55
N SER A 13 13.41 -4.98 -7.49
CA SER A 13 12.80 -3.94 -6.64
C SER A 13 13.80 -3.15 -5.79
N LEU A 14 15.01 -3.66 -5.63
CA LEU A 14 16.11 -3.00 -4.93
C LEU A 14 17.20 -2.53 -5.90
N ASN A 15 16.93 -2.57 -7.21
CA ASN A 15 17.89 -2.26 -8.26
C ASN A 15 19.14 -3.15 -8.22
N LEU A 16 18.99 -4.37 -7.67
CA LEU A 16 20.04 -5.39 -7.61
C LEU A 16 20.00 -6.24 -8.88
N ASN A 17 21.17 -6.67 -9.35
CA ASN A 17 21.27 -7.52 -10.53
C ASN A 17 20.92 -8.98 -10.16
N PRO A 18 19.83 -9.56 -10.69
CA PRO A 18 19.43 -10.94 -10.39
C PRO A 18 20.46 -11.98 -10.83
N ASN A 19 21.28 -11.70 -11.83
CA ASN A 19 22.35 -12.62 -12.27
C ASN A 19 23.59 -12.56 -11.38
N ALA A 20 23.75 -11.51 -10.58
CA ALA A 20 24.80 -11.42 -9.56
C ALA A 20 24.37 -12.09 -8.24
N LEU A 21 23.09 -12.46 -8.12
CA LEU A 21 22.53 -13.19 -6.99
C LEU A 21 22.76 -14.69 -7.21
N GLU A 22 23.95 -15.17 -6.84
CA GLU A 22 24.24 -16.59 -6.82
C GLU A 22 23.52 -17.21 -5.61
N TRP A 23 22.32 -17.75 -5.84
CA TRP A 23 21.55 -18.42 -4.81
C TRP A 23 22.12 -19.81 -4.59
N ASP A 24 22.94 -19.96 -3.57
CA ASP A 24 23.44 -21.27 -3.17
C ASP A 24 22.24 -22.11 -2.69
N ARG A 25 22.13 -23.35 -3.21
CA ARG A 25 21.02 -24.28 -2.88
C ARG A 25 20.97 -24.65 -1.40
N PHE A 26 21.97 -24.23 -0.63
CA PHE A 26 22.20 -24.57 0.77
C PHE A 26 22.22 -23.33 1.68
N GLU A 27 21.12 -22.56 1.69
CA GLU A 27 20.79 -21.59 2.76
C GLU A 27 21.82 -20.48 3.07
N ASN A 28 22.86 -20.29 2.25
CA ASN A 28 23.79 -19.19 2.43
C ASN A 28 23.08 -17.89 2.05
N LYS A 29 22.59 -17.21 3.09
CA LYS A 29 22.08 -15.84 3.05
C LYS A 29 23.05 -14.99 2.24
N PHE A 30 22.61 -14.62 1.06
CA PHE A 30 23.27 -13.60 0.28
C PHE A 30 23.35 -12.31 1.13
N GLU A 31 24.50 -11.62 1.14
CA GLU A 31 24.65 -10.29 1.79
C GLU A 31 23.92 -9.19 0.98
N ALA A 32 22.66 -9.41 0.55
CA ALA A 32 21.86 -8.38 -0.13
C ALA A 32 21.33 -7.33 0.86
N GLY A 33 21.77 -7.40 2.11
CA GLY A 33 21.31 -6.55 3.19
C GLY A 33 19.95 -6.96 3.73
N GLU A 34 19.64 -6.47 4.92
CA GLU A 34 18.38 -6.75 5.63
C GLU A 34 17.13 -6.33 4.82
N ASP A 35 17.27 -5.35 3.93
CA ASP A 35 16.17 -4.88 3.07
C ASP A 35 15.72 -5.94 2.04
N PHE A 36 16.64 -6.72 1.48
CA PHE A 36 16.29 -7.79 0.55
C PHE A 36 15.55 -8.92 1.26
N ASP A 37 16.10 -9.40 2.38
CA ASP A 37 15.47 -10.43 3.21
C ASP A 37 14.08 -10.00 3.68
N ARG A 38 13.94 -8.74 4.09
CA ARG A 38 12.66 -8.17 4.51
C ARG A 38 11.65 -8.16 3.36
N ARG A 39 12.02 -7.67 2.17
CA ARG A 39 11.12 -7.61 1.01
C ARG A 39 10.76 -9.00 0.49
N LEU A 40 11.70 -9.94 0.51
CA LEU A 40 11.47 -11.33 0.11
C LEU A 40 10.45 -11.99 1.04
N ARG A 41 10.64 -11.88 2.37
CA ARG A 41 9.72 -12.47 3.36
C ARG A 41 8.31 -11.88 3.26
N ILE A 42 8.19 -10.57 3.01
CA ILE A 42 6.90 -9.92 2.76
C ILE A 42 6.26 -10.50 1.49
N SER A 43 7.03 -10.63 0.41
CA SER A 43 6.55 -11.15 -0.86
C SER A 43 6.08 -12.61 -0.75
N GLU A 44 6.81 -13.46 -0.02
CA GLU A 44 6.44 -14.85 0.24
C GLU A 44 5.15 -14.95 1.08
N SER A 45 5.02 -14.13 2.12
CA SER A 45 3.81 -14.09 2.96
C SER A 45 2.57 -13.67 2.17
N HIS A 46 2.73 -12.70 1.26
CA HIS A 46 1.66 -12.27 0.36
C HIS A 46 1.34 -13.29 -0.74
N ALA A 47 2.33 -14.03 -1.21
CA ALA A 47 2.11 -15.14 -2.12
C ALA A 47 1.31 -16.27 -1.45
N ALA A 48 1.68 -16.66 -0.22
CA ALA A 48 0.99 -17.71 0.54
C ALA A 48 -0.45 -17.33 0.91
N SER A 49 -0.73 -16.05 1.15
CA SER A 49 -2.07 -15.53 1.43
C SER A 49 -2.89 -15.20 0.18
N GLY A 50 -2.34 -15.39 -1.03
CA GLY A 50 -3.00 -15.10 -2.30
C GLY A 50 -3.05 -13.62 -2.70
N GLY A 51 -2.41 -12.74 -1.93
CA GLY A 51 -2.25 -11.32 -2.26
C GLY A 51 -1.28 -11.05 -3.42
N LEU A 52 -0.36 -11.98 -3.68
CA LEU A 52 0.51 -11.99 -4.85
C LEU A 52 0.23 -13.24 -5.70
N ARG A 53 -0.18 -13.04 -6.95
CA ARG A 53 -0.47 -14.15 -7.87
C ARG A 53 0.82 -14.77 -8.40
N LEU A 54 1.20 -15.91 -7.83
CA LEU A 54 2.19 -16.81 -8.39
C LEU A 54 1.58 -17.57 -9.59
N LEU A 55 2.39 -17.78 -10.63
CA LEU A 55 1.97 -18.53 -11.83
C LEU A 55 1.98 -20.04 -11.59
N SER A 56 2.87 -20.50 -10.73
CA SER A 56 2.95 -21.89 -10.28
C SER A 56 3.65 -21.96 -8.93
N HIS A 57 3.29 -22.91 -8.08
CA HIS A 57 4.01 -23.19 -6.84
C HIS A 57 5.02 -24.31 -7.12
N CYS A 58 6.30 -23.99 -7.23
CA CYS A 58 7.34 -24.95 -7.56
C CYS A 58 8.39 -25.05 -6.46
N GLY A 59 8.25 -26.06 -5.58
CA GLY A 59 9.19 -26.33 -4.49
C GLY A 59 9.11 -25.29 -3.36
N THR A 60 9.80 -24.17 -3.51
CA THR A 60 9.84 -23.06 -2.54
C THR A 60 9.20 -21.80 -3.11
N THR A 61 8.50 -21.04 -2.27
CA THR A 61 7.70 -19.86 -2.68
C THR A 61 8.54 -18.80 -3.41
N HIS A 62 9.80 -18.59 -3.04
CA HIS A 62 10.73 -17.66 -3.71
C HIS A 62 11.19 -18.10 -5.11
N ASN A 63 11.14 -19.40 -5.43
CA ASN A 63 11.47 -19.92 -6.76
C ASN A 63 10.25 -20.00 -7.68
N SER A 64 9.06 -19.73 -7.15
CA SER A 64 7.83 -19.73 -7.92
C SER A 64 7.88 -18.63 -8.99
N PRO A 65 7.54 -18.95 -10.25
CA PRO A 65 7.46 -17.95 -11.29
C PRO A 65 6.34 -16.95 -10.97
N VAL A 66 6.67 -15.67 -11.09
CA VAL A 66 5.75 -14.56 -10.93
C VAL A 66 5.73 -13.73 -12.20
N ASN A 67 4.56 -13.20 -12.53
CA ASN A 67 4.44 -12.25 -13.61
C ASN A 67 5.03 -10.91 -13.15
N LEU A 68 6.11 -10.44 -13.80
CA LEU A 68 6.82 -9.23 -13.38
C LEU A 68 5.92 -8.00 -13.32
N ARG A 69 4.92 -7.92 -14.20
CA ARG A 69 3.92 -6.85 -14.23
C ARG A 69 2.98 -6.92 -13.04
N ALA A 70 2.44 -8.11 -12.74
CA ALA A 70 1.56 -8.30 -11.59
C ALA A 70 2.30 -8.02 -10.28
N PHE A 71 3.56 -8.45 -10.21
CA PHE A 71 4.45 -8.13 -9.10
C PHE A 71 4.70 -6.63 -8.99
N ALA A 72 5.02 -5.92 -10.07
CA ALA A 72 5.25 -4.47 -10.04
C ALA A 72 4.01 -3.68 -9.59
N ILE A 73 2.81 -4.08 -10.02
CA ILE A 73 1.54 -3.48 -9.57
C ILE A 73 1.35 -3.70 -8.07
N TRP A 74 1.51 -4.94 -7.61
CA TRP A 74 1.41 -5.27 -6.18
C TRP A 74 2.45 -4.51 -5.36
N ALA A 75 3.71 -4.52 -5.81
CA ALA A 75 4.85 -3.93 -5.12
C ALA A 75 4.66 -2.43 -4.92
N THR A 76 4.11 -1.69 -5.89
CA THR A 76 3.79 -0.25 -5.70
C THR A 76 2.72 0.03 -4.65
N GLY A 77 1.87 -0.95 -4.34
CA GLY A 77 0.92 -0.85 -3.22
C GLY A 77 1.55 -1.15 -1.87
N VAL A 78 2.70 -1.84 -1.85
CA VAL A 78 3.33 -2.37 -0.63
C VAL A 78 4.60 -1.59 -0.24
N TRP A 79 5.38 -1.12 -1.22
CA TRP A 79 6.63 -0.39 -1.01
C TRP A 79 6.55 1.02 -1.61
N GLN A 80 7.17 1.99 -0.94
CA GLN A 80 7.27 3.37 -1.45
C GLN A 80 8.51 3.60 -2.33
N ASP A 81 9.58 2.83 -2.09
CA ASP A 81 10.87 3.00 -2.73
C ASP A 81 11.08 1.92 -3.80
N LEU A 82 10.33 2.02 -4.90
CA LEU A 82 10.51 1.16 -6.08
C LEU A 82 11.34 1.87 -7.15
N PRO A 83 12.30 1.18 -7.78
CA PRO A 83 13.07 1.73 -8.88
C PRO A 83 12.17 1.98 -10.11
N GLU A 84 12.53 3.01 -10.87
CA GLU A 84 11.81 3.50 -12.04
C GLU A 84 11.59 2.41 -13.11
N GLN A 85 12.49 1.43 -13.20
CA GLN A 85 12.36 0.29 -14.12
C GLN A 85 11.11 -0.57 -13.88
N LEU A 86 10.64 -0.68 -12.63
CA LEU A 86 9.40 -1.39 -12.32
C LEU A 86 8.15 -0.50 -12.53
N HIS A 87 8.32 0.82 -12.50
CA HIS A 87 7.26 1.76 -12.88
C HIS A 87 6.98 1.72 -14.39
N VAL A 88 8.00 1.59 -15.24
CA VAL A 88 7.85 1.48 -16.71
C VAL A 88 7.06 0.22 -17.12
N ASN A 89 7.23 -0.88 -16.40
CA ASN A 89 6.47 -2.12 -16.64
C ASN A 89 4.97 -2.01 -16.28
N GLN A 90 4.54 -0.95 -15.57
CA GLN A 90 3.13 -0.59 -15.42
C GLN A 90 2.58 0.13 -16.67
N VAL A 91 3.38 0.98 -17.30
CA VAL A 91 2.94 1.86 -18.39
C VAL A 91 2.60 1.08 -19.67
N ALA A 92 3.26 -0.06 -19.91
CA ALA A 92 2.87 -0.95 -21.01
C ALA A 92 1.44 -1.53 -20.87
N ALA A 93 0.73 -1.30 -19.75
CA ALA A 93 -0.65 -1.74 -19.51
C ALA A 93 -1.68 -0.69 -19.89
N ALA A 94 -1.24 0.57 -19.97
CA ALA A 94 -2.07 1.67 -20.42
C ALA A 94 -2.13 1.76 -21.95
N THR A 95 -1.47 0.86 -22.68
CA THR A 95 -1.45 0.84 -24.16
C THR A 95 -2.25 -0.32 -24.77
N VAL A 96 -3.37 -0.69 -24.15
CA VAL A 96 -4.53 -1.24 -24.88
C VAL A 96 -5.78 -0.44 -24.50
N ALA A 97 -5.67 0.88 -24.55
CA ALA A 97 -6.78 1.81 -24.70
C ALA A 97 -6.26 3.22 -25.10
N GLN A 98 -5.24 3.28 -25.95
CA GLN A 98 -4.94 4.48 -26.74
C GLN A 98 -5.18 4.15 -28.20
N VAL A 99 -6.38 4.46 -28.69
CA VAL A 99 -6.60 4.75 -30.10
C VAL A 99 -6.00 6.14 -30.36
N PRO A 100 -5.10 6.31 -31.34
CA PRO A 100 -4.33 7.52 -31.51
C PRO A 100 -5.14 8.66 -32.12
N ALA A 101 -4.68 9.88 -31.81
CA ALA A 101 -5.27 11.16 -32.14
C ALA A 101 -5.62 11.37 -33.62
N ILE A 102 -6.74 12.06 -33.87
CA ILE A 102 -6.80 13.12 -34.87
C ILE A 102 -7.45 14.34 -34.21
N GLN A 103 -6.61 15.36 -33.98
CA GLN A 103 -7.07 16.72 -33.81
C GLN A 103 -7.58 17.21 -35.16
N ALA A 104 -8.84 17.66 -35.23
CA ALA A 104 -9.28 18.61 -36.23
C ALA A 104 -10.39 19.47 -35.62
N ALA A 105 -10.18 20.78 -35.72
CA ALA A 105 -10.99 21.86 -35.19
C ALA A 105 -12.47 21.78 -35.60
N VAL A 106 -13.35 22.41 -34.80
CA VAL A 106 -14.30 23.48 -35.22
C VAL A 106 -15.48 23.60 -34.22
N CYS A 107 -15.62 24.81 -33.69
CA CYS A 107 -16.82 25.55 -33.21
C CYS A 107 -17.83 24.94 -32.20
N THR A 108 -17.77 25.49 -30.97
CA THR A 108 -18.83 26.18 -30.17
C THR A 108 -20.32 25.75 -30.27
N PRO A 109 -21.16 26.15 -29.29
CA PRO A 109 -21.11 25.97 -27.84
C PRO A 109 -22.45 25.36 -27.33
N ASP A 110 -22.49 24.66 -26.20
CA ASP A 110 -23.68 24.78 -25.35
C ASP A 110 -23.37 24.43 -23.90
N ALA A 111 -23.91 25.28 -23.04
CA ALA A 111 -23.57 25.40 -21.65
C ALA A 111 -24.18 24.28 -20.81
N ALA A 112 -23.35 23.53 -20.10
CA ALA A 112 -23.79 22.85 -18.89
C ALA A 112 -22.63 22.64 -17.92
N SER A 113 -22.37 23.71 -17.16
CA SER A 113 -21.88 23.67 -15.76
C SER A 113 -20.75 22.68 -15.47
N THR A 114 -19.52 23.10 -15.74
CA THR A 114 -18.33 22.53 -15.09
C THR A 114 -18.40 22.79 -13.59
N ARG A 115 -19.02 21.88 -12.84
CA ARG A 115 -18.78 21.81 -11.40
C ARG A 115 -17.37 21.27 -11.24
N SER A 116 -16.41 22.18 -11.09
CA SER A 116 -15.05 21.89 -10.63
C SER A 116 -15.16 21.06 -9.34
N VAL A 117 -15.06 19.74 -9.44
CA VAL A 117 -14.90 18.86 -8.29
C VAL A 117 -13.47 19.09 -7.82
N LYS A 118 -13.31 20.02 -6.88
CA LYS A 118 -12.06 20.16 -6.13
C LYS A 118 -11.67 18.76 -5.63
N PRO A 119 -10.42 18.30 -5.78
CA PRO A 119 -10.01 17.01 -5.27
C PRO A 119 -10.37 16.96 -3.78
N THR A 120 -11.29 16.08 -3.43
CA THR A 120 -11.76 15.98 -2.05
C THR A 120 -10.63 15.37 -1.25
N LYS A 121 -10.00 16.23 -0.45
CA LYS A 121 -8.96 15.95 0.54
C LYS A 121 -9.27 14.64 1.28
N ARG A 122 -8.47 13.58 1.06
CA ARG A 122 -8.71 12.24 1.63
C ARG A 122 -8.30 12.24 3.10
N ASP A 123 -9.27 12.19 4.01
CA ASP A 123 -9.02 11.99 5.44
C ASP A 123 -8.49 10.56 5.66
N LEU A 124 -7.21 10.43 6.03
CA LEU A 124 -6.54 9.14 6.26
C LEU A 124 -6.87 8.52 7.63
N LEU A 125 -7.32 9.35 8.59
CA LEU A 125 -7.60 8.91 9.94
C LEU A 125 -8.98 8.27 10.05
N THR A 126 -9.97 8.87 9.42
CA THR A 126 -11.36 8.39 9.44
C THR A 126 -11.52 6.92 9.01
N PRO A 127 -10.98 6.44 7.87
CA PRO A 127 -11.10 5.03 7.50
C PRO A 127 -10.36 4.10 8.48
N THR A 128 -9.29 4.58 9.12
CA THR A 128 -8.53 3.81 10.10
C THR A 128 -9.31 3.65 11.41
N ILE A 129 -10.01 4.70 11.84
CA ILE A 129 -10.92 4.65 12.99
C ILE A 129 -12.09 3.71 12.70
N GLU A 130 -12.71 3.80 11.52
CA GLU A 130 -13.81 2.92 11.13
C GLU A 130 -13.39 1.44 11.08
N ALA A 131 -12.18 1.15 10.59
CA ALA A 131 -11.62 -0.19 10.62
C ALA A 131 -11.41 -0.70 12.06
N ALA A 132 -10.96 0.17 12.97
CA ALA A 132 -10.83 -0.17 14.39
C ALA A 132 -12.20 -0.40 15.05
N GLN A 133 -13.20 0.44 14.74
CA GLN A 133 -14.58 0.26 15.23
C GLN A 133 -15.17 -1.09 14.78
N ARG A 134 -14.94 -1.50 13.53
CA ARG A 134 -15.39 -2.82 13.03
C ARG A 134 -14.70 -4.01 13.69
N SER A 135 -13.50 -3.80 14.24
CA SER A 135 -12.71 -4.85 14.89
C SER A 135 -13.09 -5.04 16.37
N VAL A 136 -13.98 -4.20 16.90
CA VAL A 136 -14.36 -4.15 18.32
C VAL A 136 -15.83 -4.51 18.49
N THR A 137 -16.17 -5.31 19.50
CA THR A 137 -17.54 -5.73 19.82
C THR A 137 -18.48 -4.54 20.09
N ALA A 138 -17.96 -3.50 20.73
CA ALA A 138 -18.65 -2.23 20.98
C ALA A 138 -18.05 -1.10 20.10
N PRO A 139 -18.57 -0.86 18.88
CA PRO A 139 -18.00 0.11 17.92
C PRO A 139 -18.07 1.56 18.39
N PHE A 140 -18.90 1.86 19.39
CA PHE A 140 -19.04 3.19 20.00
C PHE A 140 -18.28 3.33 21.33
N ASP A 141 -17.61 2.27 21.81
CA ASP A 141 -16.78 2.35 23.00
C ASP A 141 -15.40 2.91 22.63
N ALA A 142 -15.17 4.17 23.00
CA ALA A 142 -13.93 4.87 22.71
C ALA A 142 -12.70 4.20 23.34
N ALA A 143 -12.83 3.56 24.50
CA ALA A 143 -11.72 2.88 25.17
C ALA A 143 -11.24 1.65 24.40
N ALA A 144 -12.18 0.81 23.97
CA ALA A 144 -11.87 -0.38 23.19
C ALA A 144 -11.30 -0.03 21.80
N VAL A 145 -11.86 0.98 21.12
CA VAL A 145 -11.31 1.48 19.84
C VAL A 145 -9.91 2.07 20.03
N TRP A 146 -9.69 2.80 21.12
CA TRP A 146 -8.37 3.38 21.43
C TRP A 146 -7.30 2.31 21.57
N MET A 147 -7.56 1.20 22.28
CA MET A 147 -6.58 0.12 22.42
C MET A 147 -6.16 -0.47 21.07
N VAL A 148 -7.09 -0.65 20.14
CA VAL A 148 -6.81 -1.16 18.79
C VAL A 148 -5.94 -0.17 18.01
N LEU A 149 -6.21 1.13 18.15
CA LEU A 149 -5.40 2.17 17.50
C LEU A 149 -4.01 2.28 18.13
N THR A 150 -3.87 2.15 19.45
CA THR A 150 -2.59 2.08 20.15
C THR A 150 -1.76 0.90 19.68
N ASN A 151 -2.34 -0.30 19.59
CA ASN A 151 -1.64 -1.47 19.07
C ASN A 151 -1.19 -1.29 17.61
N LYS A 152 -2.00 -0.61 16.79
CA LYS A 152 -1.63 -0.26 15.40
C LYS A 152 -0.51 0.78 15.34
N ALA A 153 -0.51 1.75 16.25
CA ALA A 153 0.52 2.78 16.32
C ALA A 153 1.85 2.24 16.87
N GLU A 154 1.83 1.31 17.82
CA GLU A 154 3.01 0.57 18.28
C GLU A 154 3.66 -0.24 17.14
N LYS A 155 2.83 -0.78 16.24
CA LYS A 155 3.27 -1.48 15.03
C LYS A 155 3.66 -0.54 13.88
N SER A 156 3.65 0.78 14.12
CA SER A 156 3.89 1.83 13.12
C SER A 156 3.12 1.60 11.82
N VAL A 157 1.88 1.13 11.92
CA VAL A 157 1.03 0.88 10.77
C VAL A 157 0.53 2.22 10.25
N ARG A 158 0.74 2.49 8.97
CA ARG A 158 0.25 3.72 8.33
C ARG A 158 -1.25 3.91 8.58
N PRO A 159 -1.71 5.11 8.96
CA PRO A 159 -0.99 6.39 8.98
C PRO A 159 -0.23 6.71 10.29
N PHE A 160 -0.16 5.80 11.26
CA PHE A 160 0.51 6.04 12.53
C PHE A 160 2.03 5.99 12.38
N ILE A 161 2.70 6.96 13.00
CA ILE A 161 4.16 7.07 13.06
C ILE A 161 4.66 6.47 14.38
N GLY A 162 3.86 6.60 15.45
CA GLY A 162 4.19 6.06 16.76
C GLY A 162 3.28 6.57 17.86
N LEU A 163 3.60 6.16 19.09
CA LEU A 163 2.94 6.60 20.31
C LEU A 163 3.78 7.73 20.95
N SER A 164 3.11 8.80 21.40
CA SER A 164 3.72 9.89 22.17
C SER A 164 2.99 10.04 23.50
N GLU A 165 3.58 10.73 24.47
CA GLU A 165 2.93 10.99 25.78
C GLU A 165 1.59 11.72 25.65
N ASP A 166 1.45 12.60 24.65
CA ASP A 166 0.22 13.34 24.34
C ASP A 166 -0.83 12.54 23.53
N GLY A 167 -0.48 11.34 23.04
CA GLY A 167 -1.39 10.48 22.27
C GLY A 167 -0.79 9.83 21.02
N LEU A 168 -1.65 9.39 20.11
CA LEU A 168 -1.27 8.67 18.90
C LEU A 168 -0.78 9.65 17.83
N LYS A 169 0.47 9.51 17.38
CA LYS A 169 1.05 10.35 16.33
C LYS A 169 0.77 9.73 14.97
N TRP A 170 0.19 10.49 14.06
CA TRP A 170 -0.13 10.05 12.70
C TRP A 170 0.24 11.10 11.67
N LEU A 171 0.53 10.68 10.44
CA LEU A 171 0.72 11.58 9.31
C LEU A 171 -0.64 11.96 8.73
N ASP A 172 -0.93 13.26 8.75
CA ASP A 172 -1.99 13.82 7.94
C ASP A 172 -1.58 13.84 6.46
N GLN A 173 -2.51 14.11 5.56
CA GLN A 173 -2.34 14.17 4.10
C GLN A 173 -1.23 15.11 3.58
N ASN A 174 -0.71 16.00 4.43
CA ASN A 174 0.39 16.92 4.10
C ASN A 174 1.73 16.44 4.67
N ASP A 175 1.83 15.16 5.05
CA ASP A 175 2.95 14.57 5.79
C ASP A 175 3.30 15.33 7.08
N LYS A 176 2.31 16.05 7.61
CA LYS A 176 2.44 16.75 8.90
C LYS A 176 2.04 15.79 10.01
N ALA A 177 2.93 15.61 10.97
CA ALA A 177 2.64 14.86 12.17
C ALA A 177 1.52 15.57 12.96
N GLN A 178 0.39 14.88 13.10
CA GLN A 178 -0.70 15.26 13.97
C GLN A 178 -0.83 14.29 15.14
N PHE A 179 -1.45 14.78 16.21
CA PHE A 179 -1.69 14.02 17.43
C PHE A 179 -3.17 13.75 17.58
N LEU A 180 -3.53 12.48 17.65
CA LEU A 180 -4.86 12.05 18.04
C LEU A 180 -4.81 11.73 19.53
N SER A 181 -5.47 12.56 20.34
CA SER A 181 -5.67 12.31 21.77
C SER A 181 -6.93 11.46 22.01
N PHE A 182 -6.99 10.80 23.16
CA PHE A 182 -8.17 10.01 23.55
C PHE A 182 -9.45 10.85 23.59
N LYS A 183 -9.35 12.10 24.06
CA LYS A 183 -10.47 13.05 24.08
C LYS A 183 -10.99 13.36 22.67
N ASN A 184 -10.10 13.55 21.71
CA ASN A 184 -10.47 13.81 20.31
C ASN A 184 -11.13 12.58 19.66
N LEU A 185 -10.65 11.37 19.96
CA LEU A 185 -11.29 10.14 19.50
C LEU A 185 -12.70 10.01 20.08
N ARG A 186 -12.86 10.20 21.39
CA ARG A 186 -14.16 10.12 22.06
C ARG A 186 -15.16 11.12 21.47
N ASP A 187 -14.74 12.36 21.24
CA ASP A 187 -15.60 13.38 20.63
C ASP A 187 -16.01 13.01 19.19
N ARG A 188 -15.08 12.48 18.38
CA ARG A 188 -15.38 11.98 17.03
C ARG A 188 -16.40 10.84 17.04
N ILE A 189 -16.21 9.83 17.90
CA ILE A 189 -17.14 8.69 18.01
C ILE A 189 -18.52 9.16 18.48
N SER A 190 -18.57 10.09 19.43
CA SER A 190 -19.82 10.65 19.98
C SER A 190 -20.61 11.42 18.91
N ARG A 191 -19.92 12.19 18.05
CA ARG A 191 -20.53 12.87 16.89
C ARG A 191 -21.08 11.88 15.86
N GLN A 192 -20.34 10.80 15.59
CA GLN A 192 -20.81 9.74 14.69
C GLN A 192 -22.05 9.04 15.24
N GLN A 193 -22.07 8.70 16.54
CA GLN A 193 -23.23 8.11 17.20
C GLN A 193 -24.47 9.02 17.12
N LYS A 194 -24.29 10.34 17.29
CA LYS A 194 -25.36 11.33 17.15
C LYS A 194 -25.88 11.46 15.71
N LYS A 195 -25.04 11.21 14.70
CA LYS A 195 -25.43 11.25 13.28
C LYS A 195 -26.22 10.00 12.85
N LEU A 196 -26.03 8.88 13.52
CA LEU A 196 -26.75 7.63 13.27
C LEU A 196 -28.10 7.53 14.00
N ARG A 197 -28.33 8.37 15.01
CA ARG A 197 -29.62 8.51 15.71
C ARG A 197 -30.50 9.55 15.02
#